data_AF-A0A9D4HFJ8-F1
#
_entry.id   AF-A0A9D4HFJ8-F1
#
_cell.length_a   1.000
_cell.length_b   1.000
_cell.length_c   1.000
_cell.angle_alpha   90.00
_cell.angle_beta   90.00
_cell.angle_gamma   90.00
#
_symmetry.space_group_name_H-M   'P 1'
#
loop_
_entity.id
_entity.type
_entity.pdbx_description
1 polymer ?
#
loop_
_entity_poly.entity_id
_entity_poly.type
_entity_poly.pdbx_seq_one_letter_code
_entity_poly.pdbx_strand_id
1 'polypeptide(L)'
;MAEPQKADVIKSKLESMYSIPVAMSKAVREGINAGKKYKMILNKSGTNYLEWVTDVSSEQVEDEAFSRYDPGWTNPTAPFDSRYPHQNQKPNCERNYIDYHRCLKIKGEDYPNCNYFKAVYMQLCPKAWVDDWDEQIASGTFRYDTEK
;
A
#
# COMPACT_ATOMS: atom_id res chain seq x y z
N MET A 1 -32.60 30.19 2.21
CA MET A 1 -32.00 29.42 1.10
C MET A 1 -31.24 28.27 1.75
N ALA A 2 -31.60 27.01 1.45
CA ALA A 2 -30.95 25.86 2.08
C ALA A 2 -29.53 25.71 1.50
N GLU A 3 -28.53 25.57 2.38
CA GLU A 3 -27.15 25.28 1.97
C GLU A 3 -27.10 23.91 1.27
N PRO A 4 -26.41 23.77 0.13
CA PRO A 4 -26.35 22.50 -0.58
C PRO A 4 -25.66 21.45 0.29
N GLN A 5 -26.28 20.26 0.39
CA GLN A 5 -25.70 19.14 1.13
C GLN A 5 -24.35 18.76 0.51
N LYS A 6 -23.34 18.46 1.35
CA LYS A 6 -21.99 18.08 0.91
C LYS A 6 -22.02 16.93 -0.10
N ALA A 7 -22.93 15.99 0.08
CA ALA A 7 -23.13 14.85 -0.83
C ALA A 7 -23.51 15.27 -2.25
N ASP A 8 -24.33 16.31 -2.42
CA ASP A 8 -24.79 16.76 -3.74
C ASP A 8 -23.67 17.49 -4.50
N VAL A 9 -22.85 18.27 -3.79
CA VAL A 9 -21.65 18.92 -4.34
C VAL A 9 -20.61 17.87 -4.78
N ILE A 10 -20.40 16.85 -3.97
CA ILE A 10 -19.47 15.75 -4.29
C ILE A 10 -19.98 14.95 -5.49
N LYS A 11 -21.28 14.64 -5.54
CA LYS A 11 -21.88 13.91 -6.66
C LYS A 11 -21.68 14.63 -7.99
N SER A 12 -22.00 15.92 -8.05
CA SER A 12 -21.90 16.70 -9.28
C SER A 12 -20.44 16.81 -9.76
N LYS A 13 -19.49 16.97 -8.83
CA LYS A 13 -18.07 16.98 -9.14
C LYS A 13 -17.58 15.65 -9.71
N LEU A 14 -18.03 14.52 -9.15
CA LEU A 14 -17.65 13.20 -9.63
C LEU A 14 -18.29 12.90 -11.00
N GLU A 15 -19.57 13.21 -11.18
CA GLU A 15 -20.25 13.04 -12.48
C GLU A 15 -19.59 13.88 -13.58
N SER A 16 -19.19 15.12 -13.26
CA SER A 16 -18.45 15.99 -14.18
C SER A 16 -17.04 15.45 -14.49
N MET A 17 -16.35 14.90 -13.50
CA MET A 17 -14.96 14.44 -13.66
C MET A 17 -14.89 13.17 -14.50
N TYR A 18 -15.84 12.26 -14.33
CA TYR A 18 -15.82 10.94 -14.98
C TYR A 18 -16.80 10.82 -16.13
N SER A 19 -17.61 11.83 -16.42
CA SER A 19 -18.61 11.84 -17.50
C SER A 19 -19.56 10.63 -17.46
N ILE A 20 -19.82 10.10 -16.26
CA ILE A 20 -20.61 8.88 -16.00
C ILE A 20 -21.52 9.14 -14.79
N PRO A 21 -22.78 8.65 -14.78
CA PRO A 21 -23.67 8.79 -13.62
C PRO A 21 -23.12 8.05 -12.39
N VAL A 22 -23.17 8.73 -11.23
CA VAL A 22 -22.74 8.16 -9.95
C VAL A 22 -23.96 7.83 -9.10
N ALA A 23 -24.12 6.55 -8.77
CA ALA A 23 -25.17 6.10 -7.86
C ALA A 23 -24.70 6.24 -6.40
N MET A 24 -25.49 6.93 -5.58
CA MET A 24 -25.29 7.04 -4.13
C MET A 24 -26.53 6.53 -3.39
N SER A 25 -26.34 5.54 -2.51
CA SER A 25 -27.39 5.08 -1.60
C SER A 25 -27.69 6.15 -0.54
N LYS A 26 -28.86 6.05 0.11
CA LYS A 26 -29.25 6.98 1.20
C LYS A 26 -28.22 6.99 2.32
N ALA A 27 -27.76 5.81 2.73
CA ALA A 27 -26.71 5.64 3.73
C ALA A 27 -25.40 6.34 3.31
N VAL A 28 -25.08 6.33 2.01
CA VAL A 28 -23.88 7.00 1.44
C VAL A 28 -24.01 8.53 1.38
N ARG A 29 -25.21 9.07 1.29
CA ARG A 29 -25.40 10.53 1.36
C ARG A 29 -25.28 11.03 2.79
N GLU A 30 -25.91 10.33 3.72
CA GLU A 30 -25.96 10.70 5.13
C GLU A 30 -24.57 10.75 5.78
N GLY A 31 -23.72 9.75 5.53
CA GLY A 31 -22.35 9.78 6.05
C GLY A 31 -21.45 10.87 5.44
N ILE A 32 -21.67 11.32 4.19
CA ILE A 32 -20.82 12.33 3.52
C ILE A 32 -21.17 13.68 4.16
N ASN A 33 -22.47 13.90 4.38
CA ASN A 33 -22.97 15.04 5.11
C ASN A 33 -22.43 15.05 6.56
N ALA A 34 -22.26 13.87 7.17
CA ALA A 34 -21.61 13.67 8.47
C ALA A 34 -20.06 13.68 8.45
N GLY A 35 -19.42 13.91 7.29
CA GLY A 35 -17.96 14.01 7.16
C GLY A 35 -17.19 12.69 7.08
N LYS A 36 -17.87 11.57 6.87
CA LYS A 36 -17.23 10.25 6.68
C LYS A 36 -16.50 10.17 5.33
N LYS A 37 -15.39 9.44 5.32
CA LYS A 37 -14.58 9.19 4.12
C LYS A 37 -15.26 8.15 3.20
N TYR A 38 -15.18 8.38 1.89
CA TYR A 38 -15.81 7.55 0.87
C TYR A 38 -14.79 7.11 -0.19
N LYS A 39 -15.06 6.00 -0.87
CA LYS A 39 -14.30 5.52 -2.04
C LYS A 39 -15.26 5.30 -3.21
N MET A 40 -14.82 5.64 -4.41
CA MET A 40 -15.57 5.40 -5.64
C MET A 40 -15.11 4.08 -6.26
N ILE A 41 -16.07 3.19 -6.55
CA ILE A 41 -15.80 1.89 -7.18
C ILE A 41 -16.30 1.93 -8.61
N LEU A 42 -15.40 1.61 -9.54
CA LEU A 42 -15.68 1.56 -10.98
C LEU A 42 -16.18 0.16 -11.37
N ASN A 43 -17.39 0.07 -11.91
CA ASN A 43 -17.90 -1.18 -12.46
C ASN A 43 -17.71 -1.21 -13.98
N LYS A 44 -17.37 -2.38 -14.54
CA LYS A 44 -17.20 -2.58 -15.99
C LYS A 44 -18.51 -2.37 -16.78
N SER A 45 -19.66 -2.30 -16.10
CA SER A 45 -20.99 -2.10 -16.66
C SER A 45 -21.40 -0.63 -16.85
N GLY A 46 -20.54 0.35 -16.54
CA GLY A 46 -20.80 1.78 -16.79
C GLY A 46 -21.62 2.50 -15.71
N THR A 47 -21.90 1.85 -14.58
CA THR A 47 -22.47 2.49 -13.38
C THR A 47 -21.47 2.44 -12.23
N ASN A 48 -20.99 3.60 -11.80
CA ASN A 48 -20.11 3.73 -10.64
C ASN A 48 -20.94 3.89 -9.37
N TYR A 49 -20.50 3.28 -8.27
CA TYR A 49 -21.14 3.41 -6.96
C TYR A 49 -20.13 3.89 -5.91
N LEU A 50 -20.61 4.73 -5.00
CA LEU A 50 -19.85 5.16 -3.82
C LEU A 50 -20.09 4.19 -2.67
N GLU A 51 -19.02 3.79 -1.99
CA GLU A 51 -19.06 2.99 -0.76
C GLU A 51 -18.30 3.71 0.36
N TRP A 52 -18.72 3.46 1.61
CA TRP A 52 -18.05 3.98 2.78
C TRP A 52 -16.72 3.30 2.99
N VAL A 53 -15.70 4.09 3.30
CA VAL A 53 -14.51 3.54 3.95
C VAL A 53 -14.86 3.45 5.43
N THR A 54 -15.28 2.28 5.91
CA THR A 54 -15.37 2.01 7.35
C THR A 54 -14.01 2.28 7.96
N ASP A 55 -13.95 3.05 9.04
CA ASP A 55 -12.74 3.60 9.67
C ASP A 55 -11.56 2.61 9.63
N VAL A 56 -10.74 2.72 8.58
CA VAL A 56 -9.49 1.97 8.46
C VAL A 56 -8.58 2.53 9.55
N SER A 57 -8.33 1.72 10.58
CA SER A 57 -7.31 2.03 11.57
C SER A 57 -5.99 2.27 10.85
N SER A 58 -5.19 3.19 11.35
CA SER A 58 -3.86 3.53 10.80
C SER A 58 -2.96 2.31 10.54
N GLU A 59 -3.25 1.18 11.19
CA GLU A 59 -2.56 -0.09 10.99
C GLU A 59 -2.84 -0.74 9.62
N GLN A 60 -4.02 -0.59 9.01
CA GLN A 60 -4.29 -1.15 7.66
C GLN A 60 -3.93 -0.18 6.52
N VAL A 61 -3.50 1.05 6.84
CA VAL A 61 -2.98 1.99 5.84
C VAL A 61 -1.64 1.50 5.27
N GLU A 62 -0.86 0.73 6.02
CA GLU A 62 0.38 0.13 5.51
C GLU A 62 0.09 -0.96 4.46
N ASP A 63 -0.96 -1.76 4.65
CA ASP A 63 -1.34 -2.82 3.71
C ASP A 63 -1.97 -2.25 2.40
N GLU A 64 -2.75 -1.16 2.47
CA GLU A 64 -3.27 -0.47 1.28
C GLU A 64 -2.28 0.53 0.63
N ALA A 65 -1.19 0.90 1.33
CA ALA A 65 -0.08 1.66 0.73
C ALA A 65 0.81 0.75 -0.13
N PHE A 66 0.90 -0.54 0.21
CA PHE A 66 1.65 -1.53 -0.56
C PHE A 66 1.12 -1.68 -2.01
N SER A 67 -0.20 -1.68 -2.20
CA SER A 67 -0.84 -1.84 -3.52
C SER A 67 -0.80 -0.58 -4.40
N ARG A 68 -0.48 0.60 -3.87
CA ARG A 68 -0.49 1.86 -4.64
C ARG A 68 0.85 2.19 -5.30
N TYR A 69 1.92 1.50 -4.92
CA TYR A 69 3.27 1.95 -5.24
C TYR A 69 4.05 1.15 -6.29
N ASP A 70 3.49 0.05 -6.78
CA ASP A 70 3.91 -0.55 -8.03
C ASP A 70 2.67 -0.83 -8.89
N PRO A 71 2.39 -0.05 -9.94
CA PRO A 71 1.26 -0.32 -10.83
C PRO A 71 1.36 -1.67 -11.57
N GLY A 72 2.47 -2.41 -11.42
CA GLY A 72 2.68 -3.76 -11.95
C GLY A 72 2.67 -4.90 -10.92
N TRP A 73 2.62 -4.64 -9.61
CA TRP A 73 2.70 -5.69 -8.59
C TRP A 73 1.32 -6.14 -8.12
N THR A 74 0.72 -7.07 -8.88
CA THR A 74 -0.57 -7.67 -8.55
C THR A 74 -0.46 -9.01 -7.82
N ASN A 75 0.76 -9.46 -7.51
CA ASN A 75 0.97 -10.80 -6.95
C ASN A 75 1.10 -10.78 -5.42
N PRO A 76 0.43 -11.69 -4.72
CA PRO A 76 0.59 -11.86 -3.27
C PRO A 76 1.94 -12.48 -2.89
N THR A 77 2.78 -12.84 -3.86
CA THR A 77 4.02 -13.61 -3.68
C THR A 77 5.18 -12.99 -4.43
N ALA A 78 6.39 -13.12 -3.88
CA ALA A 78 7.62 -12.63 -4.44
C ALA A 78 7.88 -13.27 -5.82
N PRO A 79 8.32 -12.50 -6.82
CA PRO A 79 8.55 -12.96 -8.16
C PRO A 79 9.77 -13.87 -8.17
N PHE A 80 9.85 -14.66 -9.24
CA PHE A 80 11.06 -15.39 -9.54
C PHE A 80 12.20 -14.40 -9.83
N ASP A 81 13.28 -14.51 -9.04
CA ASP A 81 14.51 -13.75 -9.25
C ASP A 81 15.56 -14.66 -9.90
N SER A 82 15.93 -14.33 -11.14
CA SER A 82 16.91 -15.09 -11.91
C SER A 82 18.33 -15.06 -11.33
N ARG A 83 18.62 -14.14 -10.39
CA ARG A 83 19.86 -14.11 -9.61
C ARG A 83 19.93 -15.24 -8.58
N TYR A 84 18.77 -15.77 -8.18
CA TYR A 84 18.62 -16.81 -7.16
C TYR A 84 17.80 -18.00 -7.70
N PRO A 85 18.25 -18.67 -8.79
CA PRO A 85 17.47 -19.71 -9.46
C PRO A 85 17.44 -21.05 -8.70
N HIS A 86 18.19 -21.17 -7.62
CA HIS A 86 18.35 -22.42 -6.86
C HIS A 86 17.27 -22.58 -5.78
N GLN A 87 17.07 -23.81 -5.30
CA GLN A 87 16.09 -24.10 -4.24
C GLN A 87 16.38 -23.36 -2.93
N ASN A 88 17.66 -23.10 -2.63
CA ASN A 88 18.04 -22.35 -1.45
C ASN A 88 17.81 -20.84 -1.66
N GLN A 89 16.70 -20.32 -1.13
CA GLN A 89 16.32 -18.90 -1.21
C GLN A 89 16.90 -18.04 -0.08
N LYS A 90 17.76 -18.58 0.79
CA LYS A 90 18.44 -17.80 1.85
C LYS A 90 19.17 -16.57 1.29
N PRO A 91 19.95 -16.65 0.20
CA PRO A 91 20.64 -15.47 -0.34
C PRO A 91 19.69 -14.42 -0.90
N ASN A 92 18.52 -14.84 -1.41
CA ASN A 92 17.47 -13.93 -1.91
C ASN A 92 16.84 -13.14 -0.75
N CYS A 93 16.46 -13.85 0.31
CA CYS A 93 15.96 -13.25 1.56
C CYS A 93 16.97 -12.22 2.13
N GLU A 94 18.21 -12.66 2.36
CA GLU A 94 19.27 -11.84 2.96
C GLU A 94 19.57 -10.59 2.12
N ARG A 95 19.63 -10.73 0.79
CA ARG A 95 19.90 -9.60 -0.09
C ARG A 95 18.77 -8.56 -0.08
N ASN A 96 17.51 -8.98 -0.16
CA ASN A 96 16.38 -8.05 -0.14
C ASN A 96 16.26 -7.33 1.21
N TYR A 97 16.57 -8.00 2.32
CA TYR A 97 16.63 -7.34 3.63
C TYR A 97 17.69 -6.23 3.65
N ILE A 98 18.92 -6.53 3.22
CA ILE A 98 20.01 -5.55 3.14
C ILE A 98 19.65 -4.38 2.20
N ASP A 99 19.09 -4.69 1.02
CA ASP A 99 18.72 -3.69 0.03
C ASP A 99 17.59 -2.76 0.53
N TYR A 100 16.65 -3.27 1.33
CA TYR A 100 15.63 -2.44 1.98
C TYR A 100 16.27 -1.40 2.92
N HIS A 101 17.09 -1.83 3.88
CA HIS A 101 17.71 -0.91 4.84
C HIS A 101 18.69 0.06 4.18
N ARG A 102 19.41 -0.39 3.14
CA ARG A 102 20.25 0.48 2.32
C ARG A 102 19.41 1.52 1.57
N CYS A 103 18.29 1.10 0.99
CA CYS A 103 17.37 1.99 0.27
C CYS A 103 16.84 3.09 1.20
N LEU A 104 16.40 2.73 2.41
CA LEU A 104 15.95 3.70 3.41
C LEU A 104 17.05 4.71 3.77
N LYS A 105 18.29 4.26 3.95
CA LYS A 105 19.41 5.14 4.29
C LYS A 105 19.79 6.10 3.14
N ILE A 106 19.83 5.63 1.89
CA ILE A 106 20.25 6.44 0.73
C ILE A 106 19.14 7.34 0.21
N LYS A 107 17.89 6.85 0.19
CA LYS A 107 16.76 7.52 -0.46
C LYS A 107 15.75 8.12 0.51
N GLY A 108 15.76 7.69 1.77
CA GLY A 108 14.78 8.09 2.78
C GLY A 108 13.54 7.18 2.79
N GLU A 109 12.77 7.28 3.88
CA GLU A 109 11.55 6.50 4.10
C GLU A 109 10.43 6.83 3.11
N ASP A 110 10.43 8.05 2.56
CA ASP A 110 9.45 8.51 1.59
C ASP A 110 9.67 7.92 0.18
N TYR A 111 10.78 7.20 -0.06
CA TYR A 111 11.05 6.63 -1.37
C TYR A 111 10.32 5.30 -1.56
N PRO A 112 9.28 5.27 -2.41
CA PRO A 112 8.36 4.15 -2.44
C PRO A 112 8.92 2.86 -2.99
N ASN A 113 9.92 2.95 -3.86
CA ASN A 113 10.51 1.75 -4.46
C ASN A 113 11.32 0.94 -3.41
N CYS A 114 11.60 1.50 -2.22
CA CYS A 114 12.13 0.70 -1.12
C CYS A 114 11.12 -0.36 -0.63
N ASN A 115 9.81 -0.10 -0.76
CA ASN A 115 8.76 -1.02 -0.31
C ASN A 115 8.75 -2.33 -1.10
N TYR A 116 9.27 -2.34 -2.32
CA TYR A 116 9.50 -3.56 -3.09
C TYR A 116 10.35 -4.55 -2.29
N PHE A 117 11.52 -4.10 -1.81
CA PHE A 117 12.44 -4.94 -1.05
C PHE A 117 11.81 -5.40 0.26
N LYS A 118 11.04 -4.51 0.91
CA LYS A 118 10.26 -4.82 2.11
C LYS A 118 9.36 -6.02 1.91
N ALA A 119 8.54 -6.00 0.86
CA ALA A 119 7.61 -7.07 0.60
C ALA A 119 8.27 -8.38 0.19
N VAL A 120 9.35 -8.30 -0.60
CA VAL A 120 10.07 -9.52 -1.00
C VAL A 120 10.71 -10.21 0.21
N TYR A 121 11.42 -9.49 1.08
CA TYR A 121 12.05 -10.13 2.23
C TYR A 121 11.02 -10.62 3.25
N MET A 122 9.90 -9.91 3.44
CA MET A 122 8.83 -10.35 4.36
C MET A 122 8.18 -11.66 3.96
N GLN A 123 8.22 -12.02 2.68
CA GLN A 123 7.66 -13.27 2.17
C GLN A 123 8.68 -14.40 2.07
N LEU A 124 9.96 -14.08 1.85
CA LEU A 124 11.03 -15.07 1.71
C LEU A 124 11.73 -15.42 3.03
N CYS A 125 11.84 -14.45 3.94
CA CYS A 125 12.60 -14.60 5.16
C CYS A 125 11.76 -15.23 6.29
N PRO A 126 12.30 -16.20 7.02
CA PRO A 126 11.75 -16.59 8.31
C PRO A 126 11.70 -15.38 9.25
N LYS A 127 10.57 -15.16 9.93
CA LYS A 127 10.41 -14.04 10.87
C LYS A 127 11.51 -13.98 11.93
N ALA A 128 11.93 -15.13 12.45
CA ALA A 128 13.02 -15.19 13.44
C ALA A 128 14.33 -14.57 12.95
N TRP A 129 14.66 -14.72 11.65
CA TRP A 129 15.87 -14.11 11.10
C TRP A 129 15.75 -12.60 10.98
N VAL A 130 14.56 -12.12 10.59
CA VAL A 130 14.28 -10.68 10.49
C VAL A 130 14.39 -10.04 11.88
N ASP A 131 13.75 -10.63 12.88
CA ASP A 131 13.78 -10.11 14.26
C ASP A 131 15.24 -10.08 14.80
N ASP A 132 16.02 -11.16 14.60
CA ASP A 132 17.44 -11.21 15.00
C ASP A 132 18.29 -10.15 14.29
N TRP A 133 18.00 -9.87 13.01
CA TRP A 133 18.72 -8.86 12.23
C TRP A 133 18.31 -7.44 12.60
N ASP A 134 17.04 -7.21 12.94
CA ASP A 134 16.54 -5.93 13.42
C ASP A 134 17.23 -5.55 14.75
N GLU A 135 17.38 -6.50 15.67
CA GLU A 135 18.14 -6.33 16.91
C GLU A 135 19.63 -6.02 16.64
N GLN A 136 20.23 -6.71 15.66
CA GLN A 136 21.61 -6.45 15.25
C GLN A 136 21.78 -5.07 14.63
N ILE A 137 20.81 -4.58 13.86
CA ILE A 137 20.83 -3.22 13.30
C ILE A 137 20.69 -2.19 14.43
N ALA A 138 19.73 -2.39 15.34
CA ALA A 138 19.51 -1.49 16.48
C ALA A 138 20.74 -1.41 17.41
N SER A 139 21.46 -2.53 17.58
CA SER A 139 22.70 -2.59 18.37
C SER A 139 23.96 -2.17 17.60
N GLY A 140 23.87 -1.91 16.29
CA GLY A 140 25.02 -1.59 15.44
C GLY A 140 25.99 -2.76 15.23
N THR A 141 25.56 -4.00 15.49
CA THR A 141 26.38 -5.23 15.36
C THR A 141 26.11 -6.01 14.07
N PHE A 142 25.22 -5.50 13.20
CA PHE A 142 24.84 -6.17 11.96
C PHE A 142 26.05 -6.36 11.04
N ARG A 143 26.26 -7.60 10.60
CA ARG A 143 27.47 -7.99 9.85
C ARG A 143 27.56 -7.38 8.45
N TYR A 144 26.44 -6.97 7.87
CA TYR A 144 26.38 -6.47 6.50
C TYR A 144 26.31 -4.95 6.44
N ASP A 145 26.97 -4.40 5.42
CA ASP A 145 27.05 -2.99 5.17
C ASP A 145 25.73 -2.44 4.58
N THR A 146 25.01 -1.69 5.40
CA THR A 146 23.79 -0.96 5.03
C THR A 146 24.08 0.50 4.66
N GLU A 147 25.34 0.95 4.69
CA GLU A 147 25.76 2.37 4.65
C GLU A 147 26.45 2.81 3.34
N LYS A 148 26.77 1.87 2.45
CA LYS A 148 27.25 2.14 1.08
C LYS A 148 26.13 2.44 0.10
#